data_AF-A0A9D6F3H0-F1
#
_entry.id   AF-A0A9D6F3H0-F1
#
_cell.length_a   1.000
_cell.length_b   1.000
_cell.length_c   1.000
_cell.angle_alpha   90.00
_cell.angle_beta   90.00
_cell.angle_gamma   90.00
#
_symmetry.space_group_name_H-M   'P 1'
#
loop_
_entity.id
_entity.type
_entity.pdbx_description
1 polymer ?
#
loop_
_entity_poly.entity_id
_entity_poly.type
_entity_poly.pdbx_seq_one_letter_code
_entity_poly.pdbx_strand_id
1 'polypeptide(L)'
;MLRRDWTATLLSVAGGNANISYFQANRARFSNSSNSTVAGNLSGGSAFLTVDTATVTLTGDLTVQSNPPGQSIWITQGGTVSLNGNALSTPGQIGNDGIINLQNGTIDCSTRNGGPGGRVRGPGTINGNLIIAAGATSQIGEPGLSATVSVNGDLTLEAGASSLFEITDQGNDFLAVSANASISGQLQVNFTATTFVVGQIHRDDV
;
A
#
# COMPACT_ATOMS: atom_id res chain seq x y z
N MET A 1 19.28 -21.55 18.48
CA MET A 1 18.31 -20.62 17.87
C MET A 1 17.22 -21.45 17.19
N LEU A 2 16.03 -21.60 17.79
CA LEU A 2 14.96 -22.41 17.21
C LEU A 2 14.25 -21.60 16.11
N ARG A 3 14.51 -21.93 14.83
CA ARG A 3 13.59 -21.62 13.74
C ARG A 3 12.42 -22.59 13.88
N ARG A 4 11.25 -22.09 14.27
CA ARG A 4 9.99 -22.81 14.05
C ARG A 4 9.36 -22.21 12.82
N ASP A 5 9.35 -22.96 11.73
CA ASP A 5 8.56 -22.64 10.55
C ASP A 5 7.10 -23.01 10.86
N TRP A 6 6.33 -22.04 11.32
CA TRP A 6 4.89 -22.22 11.54
C TRP A 6 4.18 -22.03 10.21
N THR A 7 3.44 -23.04 9.75
CA THR A 7 2.39 -22.88 8.73
C THR A 7 1.06 -22.69 9.46
N ALA A 8 0.67 -21.43 9.71
CA ALA A 8 -0.56 -21.11 10.42
C ALA A 8 -1.66 -20.68 9.44
N THR A 9 -2.91 -21.08 9.65
CA THR A 9 -4.02 -20.49 8.88
C THR A 9 -4.19 -19.00 9.21
N LEU A 10 -3.93 -18.62 10.46
CA LEU A 10 -3.94 -17.23 10.93
C LEU A 10 -2.81 -17.02 11.94
N LEU A 11 -1.97 -16.02 11.70
CA LEU A 11 -1.11 -15.40 12.70
C LEU A 11 -1.84 -14.20 13.29
N SER A 12 -2.00 -14.13 14.61
CA SER A 12 -2.56 -12.95 15.27
C SER A 12 -1.67 -12.51 16.42
N VAL A 13 -1.35 -11.21 16.44
CA VAL A 13 -0.63 -10.55 17.53
C VAL A 13 -1.50 -9.38 18.00
N ALA A 14 -1.80 -9.35 19.30
CA ALA A 14 -2.62 -8.31 19.91
C ALA A 14 -2.04 -7.90 21.26
N GLY A 15 -1.92 -6.59 21.53
CA GLY A 15 -1.63 -6.08 22.87
C GLY A 15 -0.20 -6.33 23.40
N GLY A 16 0.78 -6.56 22.53
CA GLY A 16 2.15 -6.84 22.95
C GLY A 16 3.15 -6.88 21.80
N ASN A 17 4.41 -7.25 22.11
CA ASN A 17 5.48 -7.29 21.12
C ASN A 17 5.67 -8.70 20.57
N ALA A 18 5.88 -8.82 19.26
CA ALA A 18 6.25 -10.09 18.64
C ALA A 18 7.52 -9.91 17.80
N ASN A 19 8.53 -10.75 18.03
CA ASN A 19 9.72 -10.82 17.19
C ASN A 19 9.69 -12.15 16.43
N ILE A 20 9.26 -12.09 15.18
CA ILE A 20 9.02 -13.25 14.33
C ILE A 20 10.00 -13.18 13.16
N SER A 21 11.13 -13.87 13.29
CA SER A 21 12.17 -13.82 12.27
C SER A 21 11.69 -14.32 10.90
N TYR A 22 10.69 -15.19 10.86
CA TYR A 22 9.99 -15.62 9.66
C TYR A 22 8.66 -16.32 10.01
N PHE A 23 7.60 -16.09 9.25
CA PHE A 23 6.36 -16.86 9.32
C PHE A 23 5.84 -17.28 7.94
N GLN A 24 5.05 -18.35 7.90
CA GLN A 24 4.20 -18.68 6.75
C GLN A 24 2.76 -18.78 7.23
N ALA A 25 1.86 -17.98 6.65
CA ALA A 25 0.46 -18.07 7.03
C ALA A 25 -0.49 -17.81 5.87
N ASN A 26 -1.77 -18.19 6.00
CA ASN A 26 -2.76 -17.69 5.04
C ASN A 26 -3.10 -16.24 5.40
N ARG A 27 -3.25 -15.93 6.69
CA ARG A 27 -3.61 -14.58 7.16
C ARG A 27 -2.72 -14.14 8.30
N ALA A 28 -2.46 -12.84 8.39
CA ALA A 28 -1.84 -12.22 9.55
C ALA A 28 -2.61 -10.98 10.00
N ARG A 29 -2.81 -10.82 11.32
CA ARG A 29 -3.40 -9.63 11.92
C ARG A 29 -2.55 -9.15 13.09
N PHE A 30 -2.10 -7.90 13.02
CA PHE A 30 -1.41 -7.19 14.10
C PHE A 30 -2.35 -6.10 14.61
N SER A 31 -2.61 -6.06 15.92
CA SER A 31 -3.62 -5.15 16.48
C SER A 31 -3.33 -4.66 17.90
N ASN A 32 -4.07 -3.64 18.34
CA ASN A 32 -4.11 -3.16 19.72
C ASN A 32 -2.73 -2.76 20.25
N SER A 33 -2.08 -1.80 19.58
CA SER A 33 -0.76 -1.26 19.95
C SER A 33 0.36 -2.29 20.03
N SER A 34 0.23 -3.42 19.31
CA SER A 34 1.33 -4.37 19.20
C SER A 34 2.52 -3.73 18.46
N ASN A 35 3.73 -3.91 18.96
CA ASN A 35 4.96 -3.55 18.22
C ASN A 35 5.67 -4.83 17.78
N SER A 36 5.53 -5.16 16.51
CA SER A 36 5.98 -6.44 15.97
C SER A 36 7.09 -6.24 14.94
N THR A 37 8.12 -7.06 15.05
CA THR A 37 9.18 -7.16 14.05
C THR A 37 9.03 -8.48 13.34
N VAL A 38 8.76 -8.46 12.04
CA VAL A 38 8.37 -9.67 11.30
C VAL A 38 9.05 -9.77 9.93
N ALA A 39 9.19 -10.98 9.44
CA ALA A 39 9.35 -11.28 8.03
C ALA A 39 8.48 -12.49 7.71
N GLY A 40 8.12 -12.72 6.44
CA GLY A 40 7.32 -13.90 6.14
C GLY A 40 6.66 -13.89 4.78
N ASN A 41 5.91 -14.96 4.55
CA ASN A 41 5.07 -15.09 3.38
C ASN A 41 3.63 -15.35 3.81
N LEU A 42 2.71 -14.64 3.18
CA LEU A 42 1.29 -14.93 3.27
C LEU A 42 0.88 -15.69 2.01
N SER A 43 0.51 -16.97 2.15
CA SER A 43 0.19 -17.84 1.02
C SER A 43 -1.06 -18.68 1.27
N GLY A 44 -2.01 -18.71 0.34
CA GLY A 44 -3.22 -19.54 0.42
C GLY A 44 -4.34 -19.01 -0.47
N GLY A 45 -5.50 -19.67 -0.55
CA GLY A 45 -6.61 -19.25 -1.43
C GLY A 45 -7.24 -17.88 -1.09
N SER A 46 -6.85 -17.27 0.03
CA SER A 46 -7.30 -15.95 0.50
C SER A 46 -6.28 -15.36 1.46
N ALA A 47 -5.17 -14.83 0.90
CA ALA A 47 -4.05 -14.33 1.66
C ALA A 47 -4.23 -12.85 2.07
N PHE A 48 -4.13 -12.55 3.37
CA PHE A 48 -4.42 -11.21 3.91
C PHE A 48 -3.50 -10.79 5.04
N LEU A 49 -3.03 -9.54 4.99
CA LEU A 49 -2.43 -8.85 6.13
C LEU A 49 -3.37 -7.73 6.60
N THR A 50 -3.59 -7.64 7.91
CA THR A 50 -4.20 -6.46 8.52
C THR A 50 -3.29 -5.91 9.62
N VAL A 51 -3.02 -4.61 9.56
CA VAL A 51 -2.30 -3.87 10.60
C VAL A 51 -3.23 -2.78 11.12
N ASP A 52 -3.68 -2.94 12.36
CA ASP A 52 -4.73 -2.11 12.95
C ASP A 52 -4.30 -1.52 14.28
N THR A 53 -4.14 -0.20 14.36
CA THR A 53 -3.62 0.50 15.55
C THR A 53 -2.34 -0.13 16.12
N ALA A 54 -1.51 -0.71 15.24
CA ALA A 54 -0.30 -1.47 15.57
C ALA A 54 0.89 -0.98 14.75
N THR A 55 2.10 -1.22 15.25
CA THR A 55 3.35 -0.96 14.52
C THR A 55 3.98 -2.29 14.10
N VAL A 56 4.19 -2.45 12.79
CA VAL A 56 4.88 -3.61 12.21
C VAL A 56 6.15 -3.13 11.52
N THR A 57 7.30 -3.64 11.94
CA THR A 57 8.58 -3.43 11.25
C THR A 57 8.95 -4.69 10.50
N LEU A 58 9.16 -4.58 9.20
CA LEU A 58 9.67 -5.67 8.38
C LEU A 58 11.19 -5.75 8.54
N THR A 59 11.69 -6.93 8.92
CA THR A 59 13.13 -7.26 8.96
C THR A 59 13.58 -8.11 7.77
N GLY A 60 12.65 -8.42 6.89
CA GLY A 60 12.81 -9.16 5.65
C GLY A 60 11.58 -8.90 4.80
N ASP A 61 11.63 -9.27 3.52
CA ASP A 61 10.50 -9.08 2.62
C ASP A 61 9.23 -9.75 3.16
N LEU A 62 8.10 -9.05 2.97
CA LEU A 62 6.78 -9.63 3.18
C LEU A 62 6.10 -9.77 1.82
N THR A 63 5.92 -11.01 1.38
CA THR A 63 5.21 -11.30 0.14
C THR A 63 3.84 -11.89 0.46
N VAL A 64 2.79 -11.30 -0.12
CA VAL A 64 1.43 -11.84 -0.10
C VAL A 64 1.14 -12.47 -1.45
N GLN A 65 0.84 -13.76 -1.47
CA GLN A 65 0.58 -14.57 -2.65
C GLN A 65 -0.72 -15.38 -2.46
N SER A 66 -1.66 -15.31 -3.40
CA SER A 66 -2.82 -16.19 -3.48
C SER A 66 -3.07 -16.61 -4.91
N ASN A 67 -3.66 -17.79 -5.04
CA ASN A 67 -4.25 -18.29 -6.27
C ASN A 67 -5.63 -18.85 -5.87
N PRO A 68 -6.79 -18.26 -6.23
CA PRO A 68 -7.10 -17.17 -7.19
C PRO A 68 -7.01 -15.72 -6.62
N PRO A 69 -7.17 -14.64 -7.43
CA PRO A 69 -7.02 -13.24 -7.00
C PRO A 69 -8.05 -12.78 -5.96
N GLY A 70 -7.55 -12.17 -4.89
CA GLY A 70 -8.31 -11.66 -3.75
C GLY A 70 -7.39 -11.26 -2.60
N GLN A 71 -6.15 -10.88 -2.91
CA GLN A 71 -5.11 -10.58 -1.91
C GLN A 71 -5.19 -9.14 -1.54
N SER A 72 -5.06 -8.83 -0.26
CA SER A 72 -4.72 -7.46 0.07
C SER A 72 -4.05 -7.31 1.42
N ILE A 73 -3.34 -6.20 1.52
CA ILE A 73 -2.79 -5.68 2.74
C ILE A 73 -3.65 -4.48 3.12
N TRP A 74 -4.19 -4.48 4.33
CA TRP A 74 -4.89 -3.31 4.89
C TRP A 74 -4.13 -2.78 6.08
N ILE A 75 -3.76 -1.51 5.99
CA ILE A 75 -3.17 -0.74 7.07
C ILE A 75 -4.23 0.29 7.45
N THR A 76 -4.90 0.08 8.57
CA THR A 76 -5.98 0.98 8.99
C THR A 76 -5.41 2.21 9.69
N GLN A 77 -6.28 3.18 9.97
CA GLN A 77 -5.91 4.38 10.72
C GLN A 77 -5.21 4.01 12.04
N GLY A 78 -4.06 4.63 12.31
CA GLY A 78 -3.21 4.33 13.47
C GLY A 78 -2.34 3.08 13.32
N GLY A 79 -2.50 2.30 12.24
CA GLY A 79 -1.55 1.27 11.83
C GLY A 79 -0.29 1.89 11.21
N THR A 80 0.88 1.31 11.47
CA THR A 80 2.14 1.68 10.85
C THR A 80 2.88 0.45 10.35
N VAL A 81 3.30 0.47 9.09
CA VAL A 81 4.22 -0.55 8.52
C VAL A 81 5.53 0.11 8.13
N SER A 82 6.65 -0.35 8.68
CA SER A 82 7.99 0.10 8.31
C SER A 82 8.73 -0.97 7.52
N LEU A 83 9.25 -0.64 6.35
CA LEU A 83 9.89 -1.61 5.46
C LEU A 83 11.40 -1.74 5.65
N ASN A 84 12.10 -0.73 6.19
CA ASN A 84 13.54 -0.75 6.50
C ASN A 84 14.43 -1.54 5.49
N GLY A 85 14.38 -1.16 4.22
CA GLY A 85 15.14 -1.76 3.12
C GLY A 85 14.48 -2.95 2.43
N ASN A 86 13.33 -3.41 2.94
CA ASN A 86 12.62 -4.58 2.45
C ASN A 86 11.49 -4.21 1.49
N ALA A 87 10.98 -5.22 0.78
CA ALA A 87 9.83 -5.09 -0.09
C ALA A 87 8.54 -5.56 0.60
N LEU A 88 7.45 -4.85 0.32
CA LEU A 88 6.08 -5.27 0.57
C LEU A 88 5.44 -5.55 -0.79
N SER A 89 5.20 -6.81 -1.09
CA SER A 89 4.71 -7.23 -2.41
C SER A 89 3.36 -7.95 -2.30
N THR A 90 2.39 -7.52 -3.11
CA THR A 90 1.14 -8.25 -3.31
C THR A 90 0.63 -8.07 -4.74
N PRO A 91 0.19 -9.14 -5.43
CA PRO A 91 -0.45 -9.00 -6.73
C PRO A 91 -1.91 -8.52 -6.63
N GLY A 92 -2.41 -8.24 -5.43
CA GLY A 92 -3.73 -7.69 -5.19
C GLY A 92 -3.67 -6.23 -4.76
N GLN A 93 -4.42 -5.87 -3.71
CA GLN A 93 -4.55 -4.47 -3.28
C GLN A 93 -3.67 -4.16 -2.05
N ILE A 94 -3.24 -2.92 -1.91
CA ILE A 94 -2.74 -2.39 -0.64
C ILE A 94 -3.63 -1.22 -0.27
N GLY A 95 -4.53 -1.44 0.68
CA GLY A 95 -5.32 -0.39 1.33
C GLY A 95 -4.50 0.27 2.45
N ASN A 96 -4.33 1.59 2.41
CA ASN A 96 -3.67 2.33 3.47
C ASN A 96 -4.51 3.53 3.89
N ASP A 97 -5.00 3.49 5.14
CA ASP A 97 -5.59 4.61 5.89
C ASP A 97 -4.63 5.09 7.02
N GLY A 98 -3.46 4.44 7.13
CA GLY A 98 -2.45 4.67 8.16
C GLY A 98 -1.14 5.22 7.59
N ILE A 99 -0.02 4.79 8.18
CA ILE A 99 1.33 5.23 7.80
C ILE A 99 2.14 4.06 7.24
N ILE A 100 2.77 4.26 6.08
CA ILE A 100 3.81 3.36 5.57
C ILE A 100 5.15 4.09 5.59
N ASN A 101 6.12 3.56 6.34
CA ASN A 101 7.49 4.07 6.38
C ASN A 101 8.39 3.25 5.44
N LEU A 102 8.82 3.87 4.35
CA LEU A 102 9.74 3.32 3.34
C LEU A 102 11.14 3.91 3.55
N GLN A 103 11.92 3.28 4.42
CA GLN A 103 13.36 3.55 4.49
C GLN A 103 14.08 2.65 3.48
N ASN A 104 14.32 3.13 2.25
CA ASN A 104 14.96 2.36 1.17
C ASN A 104 14.25 1.04 0.79
N GLY A 105 12.96 0.90 1.10
CA GLY A 105 12.15 -0.27 0.74
C GLY A 105 11.28 -0.02 -0.51
N THR A 106 10.58 -1.05 -0.97
CA THR A 106 9.73 -0.98 -2.17
C THR A 106 8.33 -1.51 -1.87
N ILE A 107 7.30 -0.85 -2.40
CA ILE A 107 5.95 -1.42 -2.48
C ILE A 107 5.74 -1.93 -3.91
N ASP A 108 5.48 -3.22 -4.07
CA ASP A 108 5.24 -3.84 -5.39
C ASP A 108 3.81 -4.39 -5.45
N CYS A 109 2.98 -3.75 -6.27
CA CYS A 109 1.61 -4.16 -6.54
C CYS A 109 1.44 -4.73 -7.96
N SER A 110 2.32 -5.62 -8.40
CA SER A 110 2.23 -6.28 -9.71
C SER A 110 1.64 -7.69 -9.62
N THR A 111 0.79 -8.07 -10.59
CA THR A 111 0.44 -9.48 -10.73
C THR A 111 1.67 -10.24 -11.23
N ARG A 112 2.27 -11.09 -10.39
CA ARG A 112 3.38 -11.95 -10.82
C ARG A 112 3.00 -12.91 -11.98
N ASN A 113 1.70 -13.00 -12.34
CA ASN A 113 1.13 -13.91 -13.35
C ASN A 113 0.05 -13.26 -14.27
N GLY A 114 0.27 -12.06 -14.82
CA GLY A 114 -0.41 -11.60 -16.06
C GLY A 114 -1.93 -11.34 -16.02
N GLY A 115 -2.54 -11.22 -14.84
CA GLY A 115 -3.93 -10.74 -14.68
C GLY A 115 -4.01 -9.22 -14.50
N PRO A 116 -5.21 -8.60 -14.54
CA PRO A 116 -5.36 -7.15 -14.34
C PRO A 116 -4.76 -6.73 -12.99
N GLY A 117 -4.01 -5.63 -13.02
CA GLY A 117 -3.07 -5.13 -12.03
C GLY A 117 -3.37 -5.22 -10.55
N GLY A 118 -2.31 -5.26 -9.73
CA GLY A 118 -2.42 -4.92 -8.32
C GLY A 118 -2.70 -3.43 -8.13
N ARG A 119 -3.32 -3.07 -7.00
CA ARG A 119 -3.84 -1.72 -6.74
C ARG A 119 -3.32 -1.16 -5.43
N VAL A 120 -2.65 0.00 -5.44
CA VAL A 120 -2.44 0.78 -4.19
C VAL A 120 -3.66 1.68 -4.00
N ARG A 121 -4.27 1.68 -2.81
CA ARG A 121 -5.54 2.35 -2.53
C ARG A 121 -5.57 3.02 -1.16
N GLY A 122 -6.21 4.18 -1.08
CA GLY A 122 -6.65 4.78 0.18
C GLY A 122 -5.81 5.98 0.63
N PRO A 123 -6.37 6.86 1.48
CA PRO A 123 -5.72 8.06 1.97
C PRO A 123 -4.62 7.76 2.99
N GLY A 124 -3.46 8.40 2.90
CA GLY A 124 -2.47 8.25 3.96
C GLY A 124 -1.12 8.84 3.62
N THR A 125 -0.13 8.51 4.46
CA THR A 125 1.24 9.00 4.28
C THR A 125 2.19 7.85 4.01
N ILE A 126 2.96 8.02 2.95
CA ILE A 126 4.09 7.19 2.58
C ILE A 126 5.36 7.98 2.88
N ASN A 127 6.10 7.58 3.91
CA ASN A 127 7.38 8.20 4.26
C ASN A 127 8.52 7.51 3.52
N GLY A 128 8.77 7.95 2.29
CA GLY A 128 9.81 7.42 1.39
C GLY A 128 9.33 7.34 -0.06
N ASN A 129 10.05 6.59 -0.89
CA ASN A 129 9.73 6.51 -2.32
C ASN A 129 8.59 5.52 -2.60
N LEU A 130 7.65 5.88 -3.47
CA LEU A 130 6.59 5.01 -3.98
C LEU A 130 6.86 4.67 -5.45
N ILE A 131 6.94 3.38 -5.78
CA ILE A 131 7.08 2.89 -7.16
C ILE A 131 5.82 2.09 -7.51
N ILE A 132 5.16 2.45 -8.60
CA ILE A 132 4.03 1.73 -9.17
C ILE A 132 4.50 1.12 -10.49
N ALA A 133 4.66 -0.20 -10.49
CA ALA A 133 5.25 -0.95 -11.59
C ALA A 133 4.25 -1.19 -12.74
N ALA A 134 4.77 -1.65 -13.89
CA ALA A 134 3.97 -2.01 -15.05
C ALA A 134 2.80 -2.94 -14.69
N GLY A 135 1.61 -2.63 -15.23
CA GLY A 135 0.38 -3.35 -14.96
C GLY A 135 -0.29 -3.00 -13.64
N ALA A 136 0.36 -2.30 -12.70
CA ALA A 136 -0.25 -1.88 -11.44
C ALA A 136 -1.06 -0.57 -11.59
N THR A 137 -2.00 -0.34 -10.67
CA THR A 137 -2.79 0.90 -10.60
C THR A 137 -2.68 1.55 -9.22
N SER A 138 -2.28 2.82 -9.13
CA SER A 138 -2.52 3.62 -7.92
C SER A 138 -3.89 4.28 -8.00
N GLN A 139 -4.70 4.17 -6.95
CA GLN A 139 -5.92 4.93 -6.78
C GLN A 139 -5.85 5.67 -5.44
N ILE A 140 -5.99 6.99 -5.46
CA ILE A 140 -5.80 7.80 -4.25
C ILE A 140 -6.98 7.64 -3.28
N GLY A 141 -8.22 7.61 -3.79
CA GLY A 141 -9.44 7.48 -2.98
C GLY A 141 -10.39 6.35 -3.37
N GLU A 142 -11.41 6.12 -2.56
CA GLU A 142 -12.56 5.27 -2.97
C GLU A 142 -13.37 6.00 -4.05
N PRO A 143 -13.98 5.29 -5.02
CA PRO A 143 -14.84 5.94 -5.98
C PRO A 143 -15.96 6.79 -5.36
N GLY A 144 -16.02 8.06 -5.71
CA GLY A 144 -16.98 9.03 -5.20
C GLY A 144 -16.63 9.68 -3.87
N LEU A 145 -15.44 9.42 -3.31
CA LEU A 145 -14.94 10.06 -2.09
C LEU A 145 -13.63 10.78 -2.37
N SER A 146 -13.42 11.94 -1.73
CA SER A 146 -12.13 12.62 -1.75
C SER A 146 -11.11 11.90 -0.86
N ALA A 147 -9.89 11.70 -1.35
CA ALA A 147 -8.79 11.21 -0.53
C ALA A 147 -7.50 11.97 -0.78
N THR A 148 -6.63 12.00 0.23
CA THR A 148 -5.28 12.54 0.10
C THR A 148 -4.24 11.46 0.36
N VAL A 149 -3.31 11.28 -0.58
CA VAL A 149 -2.08 10.52 -0.36
C VAL A 149 -0.90 11.48 -0.39
N SER A 150 -0.06 11.43 0.63
CA SER A 150 1.20 12.16 0.68
C SER A 150 2.38 11.20 0.57
N VAL A 151 3.24 11.40 -0.42
CA VAL A 151 4.50 10.69 -0.60
C VAL A 151 5.63 11.63 -0.19
N ASN A 152 6.23 11.39 0.97
CA ASN A 152 7.36 12.18 1.49
C ASN A 152 8.70 11.73 0.89
N GLY A 153 8.69 11.38 -0.40
CA GLY A 153 9.82 10.90 -1.20
C GLY A 153 9.47 10.97 -2.68
N ASP A 154 10.20 10.24 -3.53
CA ASP A 154 9.91 10.19 -4.96
C ASP A 154 8.68 9.32 -5.27
N LEU A 155 7.87 9.74 -6.23
CA LEU A 155 6.85 8.90 -6.87
C LEU A 155 7.34 8.47 -8.25
N THR A 156 7.30 7.18 -8.55
CA THR A 156 7.56 6.63 -9.89
C THR A 156 6.37 5.83 -10.39
N LEU A 157 5.77 6.24 -11.49
CA LEU A 157 4.80 5.46 -12.26
C LEU A 157 5.52 4.90 -13.49
N GLU A 158 5.83 3.61 -13.49
CA GLU A 158 6.55 2.95 -14.60
C GLU A 158 5.70 2.86 -15.87
N ALA A 159 6.35 2.60 -17.01
CA ALA A 159 5.65 2.35 -18.26
C ALA A 159 4.68 1.18 -18.12
N GLY A 160 3.43 1.37 -18.55
CA GLY A 160 2.36 0.38 -18.38
C GLY A 160 1.68 0.37 -17.01
N ALA A 161 2.11 1.21 -16.06
CA ALA A 161 1.34 1.50 -14.84
C ALA A 161 0.19 2.47 -15.14
N SER A 162 -0.78 2.55 -14.23
CA SER A 162 -1.83 3.57 -14.26
C SER A 162 -1.97 4.27 -12.90
N SER A 163 -2.30 5.55 -12.89
CA SER A 163 -2.77 6.24 -11.68
C SER A 163 -4.14 6.84 -11.94
N LEU A 164 -5.09 6.57 -11.04
CA LEU A 164 -6.46 7.03 -11.11
C LEU A 164 -6.72 8.12 -10.07
N PHE A 165 -7.21 9.25 -10.57
CA PHE A 165 -7.66 10.39 -9.76
C PHE A 165 -9.14 10.61 -9.99
N GLU A 166 -9.87 10.90 -8.92
CA GLU A 166 -11.26 11.29 -9.00
C GLU A 166 -11.49 12.75 -8.63
N ILE A 167 -12.31 13.41 -9.44
CA ILE A 167 -12.79 14.77 -9.21
C ILE A 167 -14.30 14.68 -9.08
N THR A 168 -14.78 14.91 -7.87
CA THR A 168 -16.17 14.68 -7.46
C THR A 168 -16.77 15.97 -6.89
N ASP A 169 -18.10 16.02 -6.76
CA ASP A 169 -18.76 17.15 -6.09
C ASP A 169 -18.44 17.24 -4.58
N GLN A 170 -17.98 16.14 -3.97
CA GLN A 170 -17.63 16.09 -2.55
C GLN A 170 -16.17 16.51 -2.28
N GLY A 171 -15.38 16.68 -3.33
CA GLY A 171 -13.96 17.00 -3.26
C GLY A 171 -13.15 16.22 -4.29
N ASN A 172 -11.86 16.52 -4.33
CA ASN A 172 -10.92 15.96 -5.30
C ASN A 172 -9.95 15.02 -4.59
N ASP A 173 -9.56 13.96 -5.29
CA ASP A 173 -8.36 13.23 -4.94
C ASP A 173 -7.13 14.13 -5.03
N PHE A 174 -6.28 14.05 -4.02
CA PHE A 174 -5.05 14.83 -3.93
C PHE A 174 -3.85 13.92 -3.70
N LEU A 175 -2.86 13.99 -4.58
CA LEU A 175 -1.56 13.31 -4.42
C LEU A 175 -0.48 14.36 -4.21
N ALA A 176 0.05 14.44 -2.99
CA ALA A 176 1.17 15.30 -2.66
C ALA A 176 2.46 14.50 -2.75
N VAL A 177 3.46 14.98 -3.49
CA VAL A 177 4.78 14.34 -3.59
C VAL A 177 5.82 15.36 -3.15
N SER A 178 6.61 15.04 -2.13
CA SER A 178 7.56 16.00 -1.54
C SER A 178 8.88 16.08 -2.32
N ALA A 179 9.19 15.07 -3.14
CA ALA A 179 10.35 15.04 -4.01
C ALA A 179 9.92 14.94 -5.49
N ASN A 180 10.54 14.08 -6.30
CA ASN A 180 10.25 14.01 -7.73
C ASN A 180 9.06 13.10 -8.01
N ALA A 181 8.23 13.48 -8.99
CA ALA A 181 7.24 12.60 -9.59
C ALA A 181 7.66 12.26 -11.03
N SER A 182 8.06 11.00 -11.26
CA SER A 182 8.36 10.46 -12.59
C SER A 182 7.16 9.67 -13.12
N ILE A 183 6.59 10.10 -14.24
CA ILE A 183 5.41 9.47 -14.83
C ILE A 183 5.75 8.97 -16.23
N SER A 184 6.00 7.68 -16.33
CA SER A 184 6.17 6.95 -17.59
C SER A 184 4.94 6.10 -17.95
N GLY A 185 4.05 5.85 -16.98
CA GLY A 185 2.75 5.21 -17.14
C GLY A 185 1.62 6.18 -17.53
N GLN A 186 0.38 5.73 -17.40
CA GLN A 186 -0.81 6.54 -17.68
C GLN A 186 -1.33 7.26 -16.43
N LEU A 187 -1.61 8.55 -16.57
CA LEU A 187 -2.43 9.30 -15.63
C LEU A 187 -3.88 9.33 -16.13
N GLN A 188 -4.81 8.77 -15.37
CA GLN A 188 -6.25 8.80 -15.66
C GLN A 188 -6.96 9.68 -14.64
N VAL A 189 -7.76 10.62 -15.13
CA VAL A 189 -8.60 11.50 -14.31
C VAL A 189 -10.06 11.24 -14.65
N ASN A 190 -10.82 10.78 -13.66
CA ASN A 190 -12.25 10.56 -13.75
C ASN A 190 -12.98 11.75 -13.16
N PHE A 191 -13.75 12.44 -14.00
CA PHE A 191 -14.63 13.51 -13.58
C PHE A 191 -16.02 12.94 -13.35
N THR A 192 -16.44 12.95 -12.09
CA THR A 192 -17.80 12.55 -11.68
C THR A 192 -18.57 13.71 -11.03
N ALA A 193 -17.94 14.88 -10.92
CA ALA A 193 -18.58 16.12 -10.51
C ALA A 193 -19.72 16.53 -11.48
N THR A 194 -20.86 16.93 -10.93
CA THR A 194 -22.02 17.43 -11.67
C THR A 194 -21.86 18.88 -12.10
N THR A 195 -20.97 19.65 -11.44
CA THR A 195 -20.65 21.03 -11.80
C THR A 195 -19.14 21.27 -11.80
N PHE A 196 -18.66 21.97 -12.83
CA PHE A 196 -17.25 22.31 -12.97
C PHE A 196 -17.06 23.81 -12.79
N VAL A 197 -16.40 24.21 -11.70
CA VAL A 197 -15.86 25.56 -11.56
C VAL A 197 -14.38 25.48 -11.91
N VAL A 198 -14.01 25.90 -13.12
CA VAL A 198 -12.59 25.98 -13.51
C VAL A 198 -11.94 27.13 -12.74
N GLY A 199 -11.40 26.81 -11.57
CA GLY A 199 -10.50 27.67 -10.81
C GLY A 199 -9.10 27.67 -11.43
N GLN A 200 -8.45 28.82 -11.41
CA GLN A 200 -7.21 29.16 -12.14
C GLN A 200 -6.07 28.15 -11.94
N ILE A 201 -5.25 27.94 -12.98
CA ILE A 201 -3.95 27.25 -12.90
C ILE A 201 -3.07 28.08 -11.96
N HIS A 202 -2.85 27.61 -10.74
CA HIS A 202 -1.85 28.19 -9.85
C HIS A 202 -0.51 27.55 -10.19
N ARG A 203 0.36 28.36 -10.80
CA ARG A 203 1.77 28.03 -10.93
C ARG A 203 2.42 28.50 -9.64
N ASP A 204 2.82 27.57 -8.78
CA ASP A 204 3.74 27.89 -7.69
C ASP A 204 5.10 28.16 -8.34
N ASP A 205 5.33 29.42 -8.71
CA ASP A 205 6.66 29.86 -9.12
C ASP A 205 7.53 29.96 -7.86
N VAL A 206 8.43 28.99 -7.68
CA VAL A 206 9.72 29.16 -6.98
C VAL A 206 10.82 28.48 -7.79
#